data_AF-A0A452GX38-F1
#
_entry.id   AF-A0A452GX38-F1
#
_cell.length_a   1.000
_cell.length_b   1.000
_cell.length_c   1.000
_cell.angle_alpha   90.00
_cell.angle_beta   90.00
_cell.angle_gamma   90.00
#
_symmetry.space_group_name_H-M   'P 1'
#
loop_
_entity.id
_entity.type
_entity.pdbx_description
1 polymer ?
#
loop_
_entity_poly.entity_id
_entity_poly.type
_entity_poly.pdbx_seq_one_letter_code
_entity_poly.pdbx_strand_id
1 'polypeptide(L)'
;MLAARLLRAAPSGLASLHGSARRLRGARVAVVLSGCGVFDGTEIHEASAILVHLSRGGAEVQMYAPDIPQMHVIDHSKGQPAEAESRNVLVESSRIARGKITDLAKLSTKDYDAVIFPGGFGAAKNLSTFAVDGKDCKVNGEVERVLKEFHKAGKPIGLCCISPVLAAKVLSGAEVTVGHEEEEGGKWPYAGTAGAIKALGGKHYVKEVTEAHVDVNNKMVTTPAFMCETELHHIFDGIGAMKNNVNITELLCSMGTSFSHRSTMFQIHLPCVF
;
A
#
# COMPACT_ATOMS: atom_id res chain seq x y z
N MET A 1 70.72 -17.32 -47.01
CA MET A 1 69.73 -16.35 -46.51
C MET A 1 68.37 -17.04 -46.57
N LEU A 2 67.94 -17.83 -45.59
CA LEU A 2 67.70 -17.56 -44.16
C LEU A 2 66.67 -16.42 -43.94
N ALA A 3 65.40 -16.78 -43.74
CA ALA A 3 64.63 -16.38 -42.55
C ALA A 3 63.25 -17.06 -42.56
N ALA A 4 63.05 -17.89 -41.54
CA ALA A 4 61.79 -18.51 -41.15
C ALA A 4 60.96 -17.56 -40.26
N ARG A 5 59.80 -18.06 -39.80
CA ARG A 5 58.89 -17.58 -38.72
C ARG A 5 57.72 -16.70 -39.20
N LEU A 6 56.48 -16.82 -38.72
CA LEU A 6 55.95 -17.42 -37.48
C LEU A 6 54.44 -17.72 -37.69
N LEU A 7 53.98 -18.86 -37.15
CA LEU A 7 52.57 -19.16 -36.91
C LEU A 7 51.95 -18.13 -35.96
N ARG A 8 50.72 -17.70 -36.23
CA ARG A 8 49.82 -17.14 -35.21
C ARG A 8 48.51 -17.93 -35.20
N ALA A 9 48.29 -18.63 -34.10
CA ALA A 9 47.03 -19.25 -33.74
C ALA A 9 45.98 -18.17 -33.48
N ALA A 10 44.77 -18.36 -34.01
CA ALA A 10 43.61 -17.58 -33.63
C ALA A 10 43.09 -18.07 -32.27
N PRO A 11 42.81 -17.17 -31.30
CA PRO A 11 42.22 -17.59 -30.04
C PRO A 11 40.76 -18.00 -30.24
N SER A 12 40.44 -19.12 -29.60
CA SER A 12 39.11 -19.66 -29.34
C SER A 12 38.09 -18.59 -28.98
N GLY A 13 36.99 -18.55 -29.72
CA GLY A 13 35.84 -17.69 -29.46
C GLY A 13 35.31 -17.89 -28.04
N LEU A 14 35.16 -16.78 -27.32
CA LEU A 14 34.49 -16.72 -26.03
C LEU A 14 33.10 -17.36 -26.16
N ALA A 15 32.86 -18.37 -25.34
CA ALA A 15 31.51 -18.83 -25.05
C ALA A 15 30.69 -17.63 -24.56
N SER A 16 29.67 -17.26 -25.33
CA SER A 16 28.62 -16.33 -24.91
C SER A 16 27.98 -16.90 -23.65
N LEU A 17 28.35 -16.36 -22.50
CA LEU A 17 27.56 -16.48 -21.28
C LEU A 17 26.24 -15.77 -21.57
N HIS A 18 25.25 -16.51 -22.05
CA HIS A 18 23.85 -16.14 -21.95
C HIS A 18 23.48 -16.16 -20.46
N GLY A 19 23.96 -15.15 -19.73
CA GLY A 19 23.29 -14.70 -18.53
C GLY A 19 21.91 -14.25 -18.99
N SER A 20 20.91 -15.11 -18.83
CA SER A 20 19.52 -14.70 -18.91
C SER A 20 19.36 -13.59 -17.87
N ALA A 21 19.49 -12.34 -18.31
CA ALA A 21 19.07 -11.18 -17.57
C ALA A 21 17.58 -11.39 -17.36
N ARG A 22 17.23 -12.03 -16.24
CA ARG A 22 15.88 -12.09 -15.72
C ARG A 22 15.50 -10.62 -15.60
N ARG A 23 14.73 -10.11 -16.58
CA ARG A 23 14.08 -8.81 -16.46
C ARG A 23 13.53 -8.79 -15.04
N LEU A 24 14.01 -7.86 -14.22
CA LEU A 24 13.41 -7.58 -12.94
C LEU A 24 11.98 -7.18 -13.28
N ARG A 25 11.03 -8.13 -13.18
CA ARG A 25 9.61 -7.78 -13.31
C ARG A 25 9.32 -6.84 -12.16
N GLY A 26 8.56 -5.79 -12.45
CA GLY A 26 8.03 -4.93 -11.42
C GLY A 26 7.25 -5.74 -10.38
N ALA A 27 7.20 -5.23 -9.16
CA ALA A 27 6.35 -5.81 -8.12
C ALA A 27 4.91 -5.91 -8.61
N ARG A 28 4.24 -7.03 -8.36
CA ARG A 28 2.81 -7.18 -8.62
C ARG A 28 2.03 -6.78 -7.37
N VAL A 29 1.20 -5.75 -7.48
CA VAL A 29 0.46 -5.21 -6.33
C VAL A 29 -1.03 -5.33 -6.57
N ALA A 30 -1.73 -5.94 -5.63
CA ALA A 30 -3.19 -5.91 -5.60
C ALA A 30 -3.67 -4.65 -4.89
N VAL A 31 -4.67 -3.98 -5.45
CA VAL A 31 -5.34 -2.84 -4.80
C VAL A 31 -6.81 -3.21 -4.58
N VAL A 32 -7.27 -3.18 -3.34
CA VAL A 32 -8.65 -3.56 -2.97
C VAL A 32 -9.49 -2.30 -2.74
N LEU A 33 -10.47 -2.09 -3.60
CA LEU A 33 -11.39 -0.96 -3.62
C LEU A 33 -12.73 -1.31 -2.95
N SER A 34 -13.50 -0.28 -2.63
CA SER A 34 -14.73 -0.37 -1.83
C SER A 34 -15.91 0.42 -2.40
N GLY A 35 -15.83 0.86 -3.66
CA GLY A 35 -16.80 1.70 -4.37
C GLY A 35 -16.08 2.82 -5.14
N CYS A 36 -16.73 3.96 -5.38
CA CYS A 36 -16.14 5.12 -6.06
C CYS A 36 -16.71 6.45 -5.55
N GLY A 37 -16.17 6.94 -4.43
CA GLY A 37 -16.63 8.16 -3.75
C GLY A 37 -16.32 8.09 -2.25
N VAL A 38 -15.89 9.20 -1.65
CA VAL A 38 -15.43 9.19 -0.25
C VAL A 38 -16.51 8.74 0.74
N PHE A 39 -17.78 9.10 0.54
CA PHE A 39 -18.83 8.84 1.53
C PHE A 39 -19.46 7.45 1.45
N ASP A 40 -19.34 6.77 0.30
CA ASP A 40 -19.97 5.48 0.05
C ASP A 40 -19.07 4.42 -0.58
N GLY A 41 -17.80 4.75 -0.82
CA GLY A 41 -16.84 3.89 -1.48
C GLY A 41 -15.38 4.26 -1.17
N THR A 42 -14.52 4.01 -2.15
CA THR A 42 -13.10 4.39 -2.08
C THR A 42 -12.93 5.90 -2.28
N GLU A 43 -12.07 6.52 -1.46
CA GLU A 43 -11.61 7.88 -1.69
C GLU A 43 -10.77 7.93 -2.99
N ILE A 44 -11.21 8.75 -3.95
CA ILE A 44 -10.76 8.68 -5.35
C ILE A 44 -9.35 9.27 -5.46
N HIS A 45 -9.03 10.31 -4.70
CA HIS A 45 -7.71 10.95 -4.72
C HIS A 45 -6.63 10.05 -4.10
N GLU A 46 -6.93 9.30 -3.05
CA GLU A 46 -6.08 8.30 -2.42
C GLU A 46 -5.80 7.16 -3.38
N ALA A 47 -6.84 6.61 -4.01
CA ALA A 47 -6.68 5.57 -5.02
C ALA A 47 -5.80 6.07 -6.18
N SER A 48 -6.06 7.29 -6.67
CA SER A 48 -5.24 7.91 -7.71
C SER A 48 -3.78 8.09 -7.28
N ALA A 49 -3.53 8.58 -6.05
CA ALA A 49 -2.19 8.78 -5.52
C ALA A 49 -1.43 7.44 -5.39
N ILE A 50 -2.08 6.40 -4.86
CA ILE A 50 -1.53 5.05 -4.78
C ILE A 50 -1.12 4.55 -6.17
N LEU A 51 -2.01 4.65 -7.16
CA LEU A 51 -1.74 4.20 -8.53
C LEU A 51 -0.58 4.97 -9.17
N VAL A 52 -0.49 6.29 -8.96
CA VAL A 52 0.62 7.11 -9.47
C VAL A 52 1.94 6.70 -8.83
N HIS A 53 1.99 6.50 -7.51
CA HIS A 53 3.23 6.12 -6.81
C HIS A 53 3.70 4.71 -7.17
N LEU A 54 2.76 3.76 -7.29
CA LEU A 54 3.03 2.40 -7.76
C LEU A 54 3.56 2.41 -9.20
N SER A 55 2.90 3.14 -10.09
CA SER A 55 3.33 3.27 -11.49
C SER A 55 4.71 3.91 -11.63
N ARG A 56 4.99 4.99 -10.87
CA ARG A 56 6.34 5.59 -10.76
C ARG A 56 7.37 4.63 -10.21
N GLY A 57 6.95 3.63 -9.41
CA GLY A 57 7.81 2.55 -8.91
C GLY A 57 8.01 1.40 -9.89
N GLY A 58 7.36 1.43 -11.06
CA GLY A 58 7.41 0.34 -12.03
C GLY A 58 6.60 -0.90 -11.61
N ALA A 59 5.70 -0.79 -10.63
CA ALA A 59 4.85 -1.90 -10.20
C ALA A 59 3.74 -2.20 -11.22
N GLU A 60 3.39 -3.48 -11.34
CA GLU A 60 2.21 -3.95 -12.07
C GLU A 60 1.02 -4.02 -11.11
N VAL A 61 -0.06 -3.31 -11.42
CA VAL A 61 -1.23 -3.20 -10.53
C VAL A 61 -2.43 -3.91 -11.11
N GLN A 62 -3.12 -4.69 -10.26
CA GLN A 62 -4.47 -5.19 -10.53
C GLN A 62 -5.41 -4.73 -9.42
N MET A 63 -6.57 -4.20 -9.80
CA MET A 63 -7.58 -3.75 -8.85
C MET A 63 -8.63 -4.83 -8.61
N TYR A 64 -9.13 -4.86 -7.38
CA TYR A 64 -10.12 -5.80 -6.90
C TYR A 64 -11.20 -5.08 -6.10
N ALA A 65 -12.40 -5.64 -6.05
CA ALA A 65 -13.47 -5.19 -5.17
C ALA A 65 -14.46 -6.33 -4.94
N PRO A 66 -15.11 -6.41 -3.75
CA PRO A 66 -16.13 -7.42 -3.51
C PRO A 66 -17.38 -7.17 -4.37
N ASP A 67 -17.95 -8.22 -4.95
CA ASP A 67 -19.20 -8.13 -5.73
C ASP A 67 -20.42 -8.14 -4.80
N ILE A 68 -20.64 -7.01 -4.12
CA ILE A 68 -21.71 -6.80 -3.14
C ILE A 68 -22.41 -5.46 -3.35
N PRO A 69 -23.67 -5.29 -2.87
CA PRO A 69 -24.29 -3.98 -2.77
C PRO A 69 -23.48 -3.04 -1.86
N GLN A 70 -23.44 -1.75 -2.20
CA GLN A 70 -23.00 -0.72 -1.25
C GLN A 70 -23.99 -0.62 -0.08
N MET A 71 -23.49 -0.32 1.12
CA MET A 71 -24.36 -0.08 2.29
C MET A 71 -25.32 1.09 2.05
N HIS A 72 -24.82 2.21 1.55
CA HIS A 72 -25.60 3.38 1.15
C HIS A 72 -25.09 3.90 -0.20
N VAL A 73 -25.94 4.66 -0.89
CA VAL A 73 -25.54 5.54 -1.99
C VAL A 73 -25.65 6.98 -1.48
N ILE A 74 -24.60 7.78 -1.62
CA ILE A 74 -24.57 9.14 -1.08
C ILE A 74 -24.52 10.17 -2.22
N ASP A 75 -25.44 11.13 -2.21
CA ASP A 75 -25.29 12.36 -2.99
C ASP A 75 -24.19 13.20 -2.35
N HIS A 76 -22.99 13.13 -2.93
CA HIS A 76 -21.81 13.81 -2.41
C HIS A 76 -21.93 15.34 -2.43
N SER A 77 -22.84 15.91 -3.25
CA SER A 77 -23.08 17.36 -3.25
C SER A 77 -23.89 17.83 -2.04
N LYS A 78 -24.66 16.92 -1.43
CA LYS A 78 -25.51 17.18 -0.26
C LYS A 78 -25.00 16.53 1.01
N GLY A 79 -24.12 15.53 0.89
CA GLY A 79 -23.67 14.70 2.01
C GLY A 79 -24.79 13.83 2.60
N GLN A 80 -25.83 13.53 1.81
CA GLN A 80 -27.03 12.81 2.29
C GLN A 80 -27.28 11.52 1.49
N PRO A 81 -27.90 10.49 2.10
CA PRO A 81 -28.32 9.30 1.39
C PRO A 81 -29.29 9.58 0.25
N ALA A 82 -29.07 8.90 -0.88
CA ALA A 82 -30.03 8.80 -1.98
C ALA A 82 -30.85 7.52 -1.79
N GLU A 83 -31.86 7.57 -0.90
CA GLU A 83 -32.62 6.41 -0.40
C GLU A 83 -33.25 5.50 -1.48
N ALA A 84 -33.52 6.05 -2.68
CA ALA A 84 -34.11 5.31 -3.80
C ALA A 84 -33.07 4.65 -4.73
N GLU A 85 -31.78 4.89 -4.50
CA GLU A 85 -30.70 4.37 -5.34
C GLU A 85 -30.02 3.16 -4.68
N SER A 86 -29.61 2.20 -5.51
CA SER A 86 -28.74 1.10 -5.12
C SER A 86 -27.61 0.96 -6.13
N ARG A 87 -26.41 0.69 -5.62
CA ARG A 87 -25.19 0.50 -6.41
C ARG A 87 -24.41 -0.69 -5.90
N ASN A 88 -23.59 -1.27 -6.76
CA ASN A 88 -22.72 -2.40 -6.45
C ASN A 88 -21.27 -1.93 -6.33
N VAL A 89 -20.57 -2.42 -5.31
CA VAL A 89 -19.20 -2.05 -4.96
C VAL A 89 -18.23 -2.33 -6.12
N LEU A 90 -18.24 -3.54 -6.68
CA LEU A 90 -17.39 -3.91 -7.82
C LEU A 90 -17.69 -3.08 -9.06
N VAL A 91 -18.97 -2.89 -9.38
CA VAL A 91 -19.42 -2.09 -10.54
C VAL A 91 -18.94 -0.64 -10.42
N GLU A 92 -19.13 -0.01 -9.27
CA GLU A 92 -18.72 1.38 -9.09
C GLU A 92 -17.19 1.53 -9.02
N SER A 93 -16.48 0.60 -8.37
CA SER A 93 -15.02 0.58 -8.38
C SER A 93 -14.42 0.39 -9.78
N SER A 94 -15.16 -0.19 -10.73
CA SER A 94 -14.73 -0.28 -12.12
C SER A 94 -14.49 1.08 -12.78
N ARG A 95 -15.09 2.16 -12.26
CA ARG A 95 -14.86 3.55 -12.69
C ARG A 95 -13.41 3.98 -12.43
N ILE A 96 -12.92 3.78 -11.21
CA ILE A 96 -11.53 4.04 -10.82
C ILE A 96 -10.60 3.16 -11.68
N ALA A 97 -10.95 1.88 -11.82
CA ALA A 97 -10.13 0.90 -12.53
C ALA A 97 -10.16 1.01 -14.05
N ARG A 98 -10.98 1.90 -14.63
CA ARG A 98 -11.21 2.03 -16.07
C ARG A 98 -11.58 0.67 -16.70
N GLY A 99 -12.44 -0.09 -16.02
CA GLY A 99 -12.90 -1.43 -16.41
C GLY A 99 -11.91 -2.57 -16.11
N LYS A 100 -10.68 -2.30 -15.66
CA LYS A 100 -9.66 -3.32 -15.34
C LYS A 100 -9.73 -3.73 -13.87
N ILE A 101 -10.84 -4.32 -13.47
CA ILE A 101 -11.10 -4.76 -12.10
C ILE A 101 -11.57 -6.22 -12.08
N THR A 102 -11.26 -6.91 -10.99
CA THR A 102 -11.67 -8.30 -10.77
C THR A 102 -12.42 -8.42 -9.44
N ASP A 103 -13.37 -9.34 -9.36
CA ASP A 103 -13.99 -9.75 -8.10
C ASP A 103 -12.92 -10.17 -7.07
N LEU A 104 -13.02 -9.62 -5.84
CA LEU A 104 -12.12 -9.88 -4.72
C LEU A 104 -12.06 -11.37 -4.34
N ALA A 105 -13.14 -12.13 -4.56
CA ALA A 105 -13.16 -13.58 -4.37
C ALA A 105 -12.05 -14.30 -5.15
N LYS A 106 -11.64 -13.75 -6.30
CA LYS A 106 -10.63 -14.32 -7.20
C LYS A 106 -9.20 -13.90 -6.84
N LEU A 107 -9.02 -13.03 -5.86
CA LEU A 107 -7.70 -12.62 -5.43
C LEU A 107 -6.97 -13.79 -4.76
N SER A 108 -5.83 -14.15 -5.34
CA SER A 108 -4.91 -15.18 -4.85
C SER A 108 -3.60 -14.52 -4.44
N THR A 109 -3.21 -14.73 -3.19
CA THR A 109 -1.96 -14.15 -2.66
C THR A 109 -0.70 -14.68 -3.34
N LYS A 110 -0.76 -15.80 -4.07
CA LYS A 110 0.37 -16.36 -4.82
C LYS A 110 0.79 -15.47 -6.00
N ASP A 111 -0.14 -14.66 -6.51
CA ASP A 111 0.04 -13.89 -7.74
C ASP A 111 0.52 -12.45 -7.49
N TYR A 112 0.64 -12.05 -6.24
CA TYR A 112 0.98 -10.68 -5.85
C TYR A 112 2.08 -10.65 -4.82
N ASP A 113 2.87 -9.59 -4.82
CA ASP A 113 3.95 -9.35 -3.87
C ASP A 113 3.47 -8.51 -2.68
N ALA A 114 2.41 -7.70 -2.86
CA ALA A 114 1.80 -6.88 -1.81
C ALA A 114 0.30 -6.63 -2.08
N VAL A 115 -0.42 -6.17 -1.06
CA VAL A 115 -1.80 -5.68 -1.16
C VAL A 115 -1.93 -4.29 -0.54
N ILE A 116 -2.72 -3.41 -1.15
CA ILE A 116 -3.00 -2.07 -0.65
C ILE A 116 -4.51 -1.84 -0.57
N PHE A 117 -4.95 -1.24 0.54
CA PHE A 117 -6.32 -0.80 0.78
C PHE A 117 -6.34 0.73 0.88
N PRO A 118 -6.90 1.43 -0.12
CA PRO A 118 -7.24 2.84 0.02
C PRO A 118 -8.30 3.06 1.10
N GLY A 119 -8.44 4.29 1.55
CA GLY A 119 -9.49 4.72 2.47
C GLY A 119 -10.82 5.03 1.78
N GLY A 120 -11.49 6.04 2.33
CA GLY A 120 -12.90 6.34 2.08
C GLY A 120 -13.82 5.54 3.01
N PHE A 121 -15.01 6.09 3.27
CA PHE A 121 -16.00 5.48 4.16
C PHE A 121 -16.47 4.11 3.66
N GLY A 122 -16.30 3.78 2.37
CA GLY A 122 -16.53 2.42 1.87
C GLY A 122 -15.66 1.36 2.57
N ALA A 123 -14.46 1.69 3.06
CA ALA A 123 -13.69 0.76 3.90
C ALA A 123 -14.39 0.47 5.24
N ALA A 124 -15.05 1.47 5.82
CA ALA A 124 -15.79 1.36 7.07
C ALA A 124 -17.24 0.86 6.90
N LYS A 125 -17.81 0.92 5.68
CA LYS A 125 -19.21 0.60 5.38
C LYS A 125 -19.41 -0.66 4.55
N ASN A 126 -18.50 -0.93 3.59
CA ASN A 126 -18.63 -2.01 2.62
C ASN A 126 -17.60 -3.13 2.87
N LEU A 127 -16.35 -2.76 3.18
CA LEU A 127 -15.31 -3.73 3.56
C LEU A 127 -15.43 -4.17 5.02
N SER A 128 -16.21 -3.46 5.82
CA SER A 128 -16.54 -3.76 7.20
C SER A 128 -17.85 -3.08 7.60
N THR A 129 -18.31 -3.33 8.82
CA THR A 129 -19.43 -2.60 9.44
C THR A 129 -18.97 -1.52 10.42
N PHE A 130 -17.70 -1.12 10.38
CA PHE A 130 -17.09 -0.20 11.36
C PHE A 130 -17.84 1.14 11.50
N ALA A 131 -18.37 1.68 10.41
CA ALA A 131 -19.09 2.95 10.44
C ALA A 131 -20.37 2.91 11.28
N VAL A 132 -20.95 1.72 11.50
CA VAL A 132 -22.19 1.53 12.26
C VAL A 132 -21.90 0.89 13.61
N ASP A 133 -21.05 -0.14 13.63
CA ASP A 133 -20.85 -1.00 14.80
C ASP A 133 -19.60 -0.62 15.63
N GLY A 134 -18.77 0.31 15.14
CA GLY A 134 -17.55 0.74 15.82
C GLY A 134 -16.64 -0.44 16.19
N LYS A 135 -16.30 -0.59 17.48
CA LYS A 135 -15.43 -1.68 17.96
C LYS A 135 -16.03 -3.09 17.78
N ASP A 136 -17.34 -3.19 17.72
CA ASP A 136 -18.07 -4.46 17.61
C ASP A 136 -18.27 -4.87 16.14
N CYS A 137 -17.64 -4.12 15.21
CA CYS A 137 -17.74 -4.36 13.79
C CYS A 137 -17.25 -5.75 13.35
N LYS A 138 -17.73 -6.12 12.17
CA LYS A 138 -17.27 -7.27 11.40
C LYS A 138 -16.56 -6.77 10.15
N VAL A 139 -15.50 -7.46 9.77
CA VAL A 139 -14.86 -7.26 8.46
C VAL A 139 -15.51 -8.22 7.47
N ASN A 140 -15.68 -7.78 6.22
CA ASN A 140 -16.17 -8.63 5.14
C ASN A 140 -15.29 -9.89 5.03
N GLY A 141 -15.91 -11.07 4.86
CA GLY A 141 -15.19 -12.34 4.91
C GLY A 141 -14.09 -12.49 3.86
N GLU A 142 -14.25 -11.90 2.67
CA GLU A 142 -13.23 -11.90 1.62
C GLU A 142 -12.06 -10.99 1.98
N VAL A 143 -12.36 -9.82 2.57
CA VAL A 143 -11.35 -8.87 3.04
C VAL A 143 -10.54 -9.48 4.19
N GLU A 144 -11.22 -10.11 5.16
CA GLU A 144 -10.59 -10.82 6.27
C GLU A 144 -9.67 -11.94 5.76
N ARG A 145 -10.15 -12.74 4.79
CA ARG A 145 -9.35 -13.78 4.13
C ARG A 145 -8.10 -13.18 3.50
N VAL A 146 -8.24 -12.12 2.70
CA VAL A 146 -7.13 -11.47 2.01
C VAL A 146 -6.08 -10.96 3.00
N LEU A 147 -6.50 -10.22 4.04
CA LEU A 147 -5.59 -9.71 5.07
C LEU A 147 -4.81 -10.85 5.76
N LYS A 148 -5.52 -11.91 6.18
CA LYS A 148 -4.90 -13.08 6.82
C LYS A 148 -3.95 -13.83 5.89
N GLU A 149 -4.31 -14.00 4.63
CA GLU A 149 -3.47 -14.72 3.66
C GLU A 149 -2.19 -13.94 3.31
N PHE A 150 -2.26 -12.61 3.11
CA PHE A 150 -1.07 -11.79 2.87
C PHE A 150 -0.17 -11.74 4.10
N HIS A 151 -0.75 -11.56 5.30
CA HIS A 151 -0.03 -11.56 6.57
C HIS A 151 0.69 -12.90 6.80
N LYS A 152 -0.03 -14.02 6.66
CA LYS A 152 0.54 -15.37 6.79
C LYS A 152 1.64 -15.65 5.78
N ALA A 153 1.52 -15.11 4.56
CA ALA A 153 2.55 -15.22 3.53
C ALA A 153 3.76 -14.30 3.77
N GLY A 154 3.73 -13.46 4.82
CA GLY A 154 4.77 -12.48 5.10
C GLY A 154 4.91 -11.46 3.96
N LYS A 155 3.81 -11.10 3.30
CA LYS A 155 3.77 -10.15 2.21
C LYS A 155 3.27 -8.79 2.70
N PRO A 156 3.85 -7.67 2.22
CA PRO A 156 3.47 -6.36 2.71
C PRO A 156 1.98 -6.03 2.51
N ILE A 157 1.40 -5.37 3.52
CA ILE A 157 0.03 -4.84 3.50
C ILE A 157 0.11 -3.32 3.70
N GLY A 158 -0.42 -2.55 2.76
CA GLY A 158 -0.56 -1.09 2.89
C GLY A 158 -2.01 -0.70 3.18
N LEU A 159 -2.24 0.18 4.14
CA LEU A 159 -3.57 0.72 4.45
C LEU A 159 -3.48 2.23 4.67
N CYS A 160 -4.34 3.03 4.06
CA CYS A 160 -4.38 4.48 4.33
C CYS A 160 -5.74 4.95 4.84
N CYS A 161 -5.72 6.12 5.51
CA CYS A 161 -6.91 6.77 6.01
C CYS A 161 -7.65 5.91 7.05
N ILE A 162 -8.93 5.59 6.84
CA ILE A 162 -9.73 4.78 7.77
C ILE A 162 -9.48 3.28 7.61
N SER A 163 -8.92 2.81 6.49
CA SER A 163 -8.73 1.37 6.23
C SER A 163 -7.84 0.60 7.26
N PRO A 164 -6.92 1.21 8.04
CA PRO A 164 -6.21 0.55 9.13
C PRO A 164 -7.12 -0.12 10.20
N VAL A 165 -8.38 0.31 10.35
CA VAL A 165 -9.33 -0.36 11.25
C VAL A 165 -9.57 -1.83 10.88
N LEU A 166 -9.44 -2.16 9.58
CA LEU A 166 -9.57 -3.52 9.07
C LEU A 166 -8.43 -4.41 9.62
N ALA A 167 -7.19 -3.93 9.54
CA ALA A 167 -6.03 -4.64 10.05
C ALA A 167 -6.07 -4.76 11.58
N ALA A 168 -6.43 -3.68 12.29
CA ALA A 168 -6.56 -3.70 13.75
C ALA A 168 -7.59 -4.73 14.24
N LYS A 169 -8.70 -4.91 13.51
CA LYS A 169 -9.71 -5.93 13.84
C LYS A 169 -9.24 -7.36 13.55
N VAL A 170 -8.53 -7.55 12.43
CA VAL A 170 -8.27 -8.89 11.87
C VAL A 170 -6.94 -9.48 12.33
N LEU A 171 -5.92 -8.65 12.53
CA LEU A 171 -4.55 -9.06 12.79
C LEU A 171 -4.17 -8.71 14.23
N SER A 172 -4.01 -9.72 15.07
CA SER A 172 -3.67 -9.53 16.48
C SER A 172 -2.33 -8.82 16.65
N GLY A 173 -2.32 -7.74 17.44
CA GLY A 173 -1.11 -6.97 17.71
C GLY A 173 -0.68 -6.05 16.56
N ALA A 174 -1.56 -5.76 15.61
CA ALA A 174 -1.30 -4.81 14.53
C ALA A 174 -0.92 -3.42 15.06
N GLU A 175 0.16 -2.86 14.53
CA GLU A 175 0.59 -1.48 14.78
C GLU A 175 0.22 -0.61 13.57
N VAL A 176 -0.53 0.46 13.81
CA VAL A 176 -1.06 1.31 12.73
C VAL A 176 -1.08 2.79 13.13
N THR A 177 -1.20 3.67 12.15
CA THR A 177 -1.58 5.06 12.34
C THR A 177 -2.87 5.38 11.59
N VAL A 178 -3.69 6.25 12.18
CA VAL A 178 -4.79 6.94 11.51
C VAL A 178 -4.65 8.47 11.66
N GLY A 179 -3.46 8.95 12.02
CA GLY A 179 -3.19 10.36 12.30
C GLY A 179 -3.00 10.65 13.78
N HIS A 180 -3.66 11.69 14.27
CA HIS A 180 -3.56 12.14 15.66
C HIS A 180 -4.69 11.57 16.53
N GLU A 181 -4.49 11.64 17.85
CA GLU A 181 -5.47 11.17 18.84
C GLU A 181 -6.38 12.29 19.35
N GLU A 182 -6.02 13.54 19.07
CA GLU A 182 -6.77 14.73 19.49
C GLU A 182 -7.23 15.52 18.26
N GLU A 183 -8.40 16.13 18.39
CA GLU A 183 -8.92 17.08 17.42
C GLU A 183 -8.12 18.39 17.59
N GLU A 184 -7.47 18.86 16.53
CA GLU A 184 -6.61 20.04 16.56
C GLU A 184 -7.18 21.15 15.67
N GLY A 185 -8.22 21.84 16.14
CA GLY A 185 -8.74 23.04 15.47
C GLY A 185 -9.23 22.79 14.03
N GLY A 186 -9.85 21.64 13.80
CA GLY A 186 -10.37 21.16 12.52
C GLY A 186 -9.39 20.28 11.75
N LYS A 187 -8.10 20.26 12.10
CA LYS A 187 -7.08 19.52 11.34
C LYS A 187 -7.29 18.01 11.37
N TRP A 188 -7.78 17.46 12.48
CA TRP A 188 -7.96 16.01 12.67
C TRP A 188 -9.41 15.67 13.05
N PRO A 189 -10.37 15.81 12.12
CA PRO A 189 -11.80 15.66 12.42
C PRO A 189 -12.21 14.24 12.86
N TYR A 190 -11.35 13.25 12.62
CA TYR A 190 -11.60 11.84 12.92
C TYR A 190 -10.67 11.25 14.00
N ALA A 191 -10.07 12.10 14.84
CA ALA A 191 -9.10 11.70 15.87
C ALA A 191 -9.59 10.59 16.84
N GLY A 192 -10.90 10.53 17.10
CA GLY A 192 -11.53 9.45 17.89
C GLY A 192 -11.29 8.03 17.34
N THR A 193 -10.93 7.90 16.06
CA THR A 193 -10.55 6.62 15.43
C THR A 193 -9.35 5.98 16.13
N ALA A 194 -8.40 6.76 16.64
CA ALA A 194 -7.26 6.23 17.39
C ALA A 194 -7.70 5.43 18.63
N GLY A 195 -8.73 5.91 19.34
CA GLY A 195 -9.34 5.18 20.45
C GLY A 195 -10.02 3.89 20.00
N ALA A 196 -10.70 3.90 18.85
CA ALA A 196 -11.32 2.72 18.28
C ALA A 196 -10.29 1.65 17.87
N ILE A 197 -9.14 2.04 17.29
CA ILE A 197 -8.02 1.14 17.00
C ILE A 197 -7.55 0.41 18.27
N LYS A 198 -7.37 1.13 19.37
CA LYS A 198 -6.98 0.55 20.67
C LYS A 198 -8.03 -0.43 21.18
N ALA A 199 -9.31 -0.07 21.08
CA ALA A 199 -10.43 -0.93 21.49
C ALA A 199 -10.57 -2.20 20.62
N LEU A 200 -10.15 -2.14 19.36
CA LEU A 200 -10.09 -3.29 18.45
C LEU A 200 -8.91 -4.25 18.75
N GLY A 201 -7.98 -3.86 19.63
CA GLY A 201 -6.79 -4.64 19.98
C GLY A 201 -5.54 -4.28 19.17
N GLY A 202 -5.60 -3.22 18.34
CA GLY A 202 -4.44 -2.65 17.66
C GLY A 202 -3.67 -1.66 18.54
N LYS A 203 -2.46 -1.32 18.13
CA LYS A 203 -1.69 -0.21 18.70
C LYS A 203 -1.69 0.97 17.74
N HIS A 204 -2.11 2.12 18.23
CA HIS A 204 -2.08 3.36 17.45
C HIS A 204 -0.76 4.11 17.68
N TYR A 205 -0.18 4.63 16.60
CA TYR A 205 0.98 5.51 16.61
C TYR A 205 0.63 6.82 15.94
N VAL A 206 0.87 7.94 16.64
CA VAL A 206 0.65 9.27 16.08
C VAL A 206 1.63 9.53 14.94
N LYS A 207 1.10 9.99 13.81
CA LYS A 207 1.88 10.39 12.63
C LYS A 207 1.26 11.63 12.01
N GLU A 208 2.12 12.51 11.53
CA GLU A 208 1.69 13.62 10.69
C GLU A 208 1.24 13.13 9.31
N VAL A 209 0.49 13.97 8.60
CA VAL A 209 -0.14 13.61 7.33
C VAL A 209 0.85 13.21 6.23
N THR A 210 2.07 13.74 6.26
CA THR A 210 3.15 13.42 5.30
C THR A 210 3.97 12.20 5.71
N GLU A 211 3.66 11.57 6.84
CA GLU A 211 4.37 10.41 7.37
C GLU A 211 3.60 9.10 7.17
N ALA A 212 4.31 8.00 7.37
CA ALA A 212 3.75 6.66 7.46
C ALA A 212 4.28 5.96 8.72
N HIS A 213 3.48 5.07 9.29
CA HIS A 213 3.89 4.12 10.33
C HIS A 213 4.20 2.76 9.71
N VAL A 214 5.25 2.10 10.19
CA VAL A 214 5.71 0.80 9.70
C VAL A 214 5.68 -0.20 10.85
N ASP A 215 4.83 -1.21 10.73
CA ASP A 215 4.86 -2.39 11.57
C ASP A 215 5.79 -3.44 10.93
N VAL A 216 7.05 -3.45 11.37
CA VAL A 216 8.08 -4.34 10.82
C VAL A 216 7.73 -5.82 11.06
N ASN A 217 7.11 -6.12 12.19
CA ASN A 217 6.81 -7.50 12.59
C ASN A 217 5.68 -8.09 11.76
N ASN A 218 4.62 -7.31 11.52
CA ASN A 218 3.47 -7.72 10.72
C ASN A 218 3.60 -7.35 9.23
N LYS A 219 4.70 -6.69 8.83
CA LYS A 219 4.95 -6.17 7.49
C LYS A 219 3.83 -5.28 6.98
N MET A 220 3.38 -4.35 7.80
CA MET A 220 2.35 -3.40 7.43
C MET A 220 2.90 -1.99 7.34
N VAL A 221 2.33 -1.21 6.43
CA VAL A 221 2.53 0.23 6.39
C VAL A 221 1.16 0.91 6.46
N THR A 222 1.09 2.00 7.21
CA THR A 222 -0.12 2.82 7.28
C THR A 222 0.17 4.30 7.22
N THR A 223 -0.73 5.10 6.67
CA THR A 223 -0.58 6.57 6.60
C THR A 223 -1.93 7.26 6.81
N PRO A 224 -1.97 8.46 7.42
CA PRO A 224 -3.23 9.11 7.78
C PRO A 224 -4.07 9.59 6.59
N ALA A 225 -3.46 10.06 5.50
CA ALA A 225 -4.17 10.62 4.34
C ALA A 225 -5.33 11.57 4.73
N PHE A 226 -6.54 11.43 4.16
CA PHE A 226 -7.68 12.33 4.44
C PHE A 226 -8.29 12.20 5.85
N MET A 227 -7.65 11.47 6.77
CA MET A 227 -7.94 11.66 8.20
C MET A 227 -7.52 13.05 8.70
N CYS A 228 -6.71 13.76 7.91
CA CYS A 228 -6.25 15.13 8.12
C CYS A 228 -6.89 16.10 7.11
N GLU A 229 -7.36 17.25 7.59
CA GLU A 229 -7.78 18.39 6.76
C GLU A 229 -6.56 19.26 6.43
N THR A 230 -6.08 19.15 5.19
CA THR A 230 -4.89 19.85 4.70
C THR A 230 -4.92 19.97 3.18
N GLU A 231 -3.91 20.61 2.57
CA GLU A 231 -3.81 20.67 1.12
C GLU A 231 -3.58 19.29 0.49
N LEU A 232 -4.23 19.05 -0.65
CA LEU A 232 -4.22 17.76 -1.36
C LEU A 232 -2.81 17.20 -1.62
N HIS A 233 -1.82 18.06 -1.83
CA HIS A 233 -0.45 17.62 -2.11
C HIS A 233 0.22 16.98 -0.89
N HIS A 234 -0.09 17.41 0.34
CA HIS A 234 0.39 16.77 1.56
C HIS A 234 -0.18 15.35 1.72
N ILE A 235 -1.46 15.16 1.37
CA ILE A 235 -2.09 13.84 1.30
C ILE A 235 -1.36 12.94 0.30
N PHE A 236 -1.13 13.47 -0.91
CA PHE A 236 -0.43 12.77 -1.98
C PHE A 236 0.98 12.33 -1.56
N ASP A 237 1.73 13.22 -0.90
CA ASP A 237 3.09 12.94 -0.44
C ASP A 237 3.11 11.91 0.70
N GLY A 238 2.19 11.99 1.66
CA GLY A 238 2.05 11.01 2.74
C GLY A 238 1.73 9.59 2.23
N ILE A 239 0.84 9.49 1.24
CA ILE A 239 0.60 8.22 0.52
C ILE A 239 1.87 7.72 -0.16
N GLY A 240 2.67 8.63 -0.72
CA GLY A 240 3.98 8.31 -1.28
C GLY A 240 4.97 7.76 -0.27
N ALA A 241 4.92 8.21 0.99
CA ALA A 241 5.78 7.72 2.06
C ALA A 241 5.57 6.23 2.36
N MET A 242 4.40 5.66 2.01
CA MET A 242 4.20 4.21 2.08
C MET A 242 5.19 3.45 1.19
N LYS A 243 5.57 3.98 0.03
CA LYS A 243 6.52 3.32 -0.89
C LYS A 243 7.96 3.32 -0.36
N ASN A 244 8.37 4.37 0.34
CA ASN A 244 9.73 4.46 0.88
C ASN A 244 9.98 3.41 1.97
N ASN A 245 8.90 2.95 2.61
CA ASN A 245 8.94 1.96 3.69
C ASN A 245 8.47 0.56 3.25
N VAL A 246 7.58 0.51 2.26
CA VAL A 246 7.30 -0.67 1.45
C VAL A 246 8.24 -0.62 0.27
N ASN A 247 9.54 -0.75 0.55
CA ASN A 247 10.46 -1.10 -0.51
C ASN A 247 10.15 -2.57 -0.84
N ILE A 248 9.17 -2.77 -1.74
CA ILE A 248 8.76 -4.09 -2.24
C ILE A 248 9.98 -4.87 -2.74
N THR A 249 11.08 -4.18 -3.07
CA THR A 249 12.39 -4.72 -3.40
C THR A 249 13.31 -5.08 -2.22
N GLU A 250 13.36 -4.33 -1.11
CA GLU A 250 14.28 -4.63 0.02
C GLU A 250 13.66 -5.55 1.09
N LEU A 251 12.34 -5.51 1.30
CA LEU A 251 11.64 -6.43 2.21
C LEU A 251 11.66 -7.90 1.71
N LEU A 252 12.03 -8.11 0.45
CA LEU A 252 12.31 -9.43 -0.14
C LEU A 252 13.78 -9.87 0.05
N CYS A 253 14.70 -8.96 0.36
CA CYS A 253 16.14 -9.24 0.48
C CYS A 253 16.63 -9.34 1.94
N SER A 254 15.90 -8.80 2.93
CA SER A 254 16.33 -8.80 4.33
C SER A 254 16.26 -10.14 5.07
N MET A 255 15.93 -11.26 4.40
CA MET A 255 16.05 -12.62 4.96
C MET A 255 17.31 -13.37 4.51
N GLY A 256 18.35 -12.66 4.03
CA GLY A 256 19.59 -13.34 3.67
C GLY A 256 20.79 -12.44 3.41
N THR A 257 21.22 -11.66 4.41
CA THR A 257 22.64 -11.35 4.66
C THR A 257 22.74 -10.45 5.89
N SER A 258 23.38 -10.94 6.95
CA SER A 258 23.96 -10.08 7.98
C SER A 258 25.07 -9.25 7.33
N PHE A 259 24.92 -7.94 7.23
CA PHE A 259 26.05 -7.07 6.90
C PHE A 259 26.44 -6.26 8.13
N SER A 260 27.62 -6.60 8.66
CA SER A 260 28.31 -5.89 9.73
C SER A 260 28.58 -4.45 9.29
N HIS A 261 28.25 -3.50 10.16
CA HIS A 261 28.74 -2.14 10.06
C HIS A 261 30.27 -2.13 10.13
N ARG A 262 30.92 -1.58 9.10
CA ARG A 262 32.20 -0.90 9.24
C ARG A 262 32.05 0.50 8.69
N SER A 263 32.16 1.47 9.58
CA SER A 263 32.28 2.89 9.30
C SER A 263 33.58 3.15 8.54
N THR A 264 33.51 3.90 7.44
CA THR A 264 34.68 4.53 6.82
C THR A 264 34.51 6.03 6.85
N MET A 265 35.39 6.68 7.62
CA MET A 265 35.63 8.12 7.63
C MET A 265 35.91 8.64 6.22
N PHE A 266 35.27 9.75 5.87
CA PHE A 266 35.71 10.62 4.79
C PHE A 266 36.99 11.35 5.23
N GLN A 267 38.09 11.15 4.51
CA GLN A 267 39.30 11.96 4.61
C GLN A 267 39.46 12.73 3.30
N ILE A 268 39.33 14.05 3.37
CA ILE A 268 39.49 14.98 2.25
C ILE A 268 41.00 15.19 2.04
N HIS A 269 41.48 14.96 0.82
CA HIS A 269 42.83 15.35 0.38
C HIS A 269 42.72 16.57 -0.54
N LEU A 270 43.34 17.69 -0.13
CA LEU A 270 43.68 18.79 -1.04
C LEU A 270 45.00 18.44 -1.77
N PRO A 271 45.15 18.80 -3.06
CA PRO A 271 46.41 18.64 -3.78
C PRO A 271 47.35 19.84 -3.54
N CYS A 272 48.63 19.54 -3.26
CA CYS A 272 49.74 20.49 -3.31
C CYS A 272 50.02 20.92 -4.75
N VAL A 273 50.26 22.22 -4.95
CA VAL A 273 50.93 22.77 -6.14
C VAL A 273 51.91 23.86 -5.67
N PHE A 274 53.21 23.55 -5.82
CA PHE A 274 54.44 24.33 -5.62
C PHE A 274 54.69 25.07 -4.29
#